data_AF-A0A6J1QQX0-F1
#
_entry.id   AF-A0A6J1QQX0-F1
#
_cell.length_a   1.000
_cell.length_b   1.000
_cell.length_c   1.000
_cell.angle_alpha   90.00
_cell.angle_beta   90.00
_cell.angle_gamma   90.00
#
_symmetry.space_group_name_H-M   'P 1'
#
loop_
_entity.id
_entity.type
_entity.pdbx_description
1 polymer ?
#
loop_
_entity_poly.entity_id
_entity_poly.type
_entity_poly.pdbx_seq_one_letter_code
_entity_poly.pdbx_strand_id
1 'polypeptide(L)'
;MGCNTSKESVQPAVEEAKEGDSVKNGDISKAAENSAEASNEGNENAEEDKEKEAAATKIQAVFRGHHARKSLRVSETASKEAKTDEEPSEPTQEQLQEEFRADDQELCDAAKKIQATFRGHMSRKEATTAAKSAMNMVESATAKIEEKMDDAAQELEGIDLADPDLHKAATKIQASFRGHKVRQEVNIHTADDIKK
;
A
#
# COMPACT_ATOMS: atom_id res chain seq x y z
N MET A 1 16.54 -19.14 47.73
CA MET A 1 16.24 -17.70 47.57
C MET A 1 14.77 -17.65 47.17
N GLY A 2 13.80 -17.54 48.09
CA GLY A 2 13.33 -16.27 48.67
C GLY A 2 12.73 -15.41 47.53
N CYS A 3 11.44 -15.15 47.40
CA CYS A 3 10.32 -15.10 48.35
C CYS A 3 8.98 -15.42 47.66
N ASN A 4 8.05 -15.98 48.45
CA ASN A 4 6.60 -15.92 48.24
C ASN A 4 6.08 -14.48 48.40
N THR A 5 4.91 -14.15 47.82
CA THR A 5 3.63 -14.01 48.57
C THR A 5 2.54 -13.22 47.81
N SER A 6 1.31 -13.76 47.83
CA SER A 6 -0.01 -13.07 47.92
C SER A 6 -0.60 -12.49 46.63
N LYS A 7 -1.88 -12.67 46.25
CA LYS A 7 -3.13 -13.19 46.85
C LYS A 7 -4.01 -13.63 45.66
N GLU A 8 -4.53 -14.86 45.59
CA GLU A 8 -5.76 -15.35 46.23
C GLU A 8 -7.01 -14.62 45.70
N SER A 9 -7.71 -15.16 44.69
CA SER A 9 -8.88 -16.08 44.76
C SER A 9 -10.20 -15.27 44.83
N VAL A 10 -11.40 -15.68 44.40
CA VAL A 10 -12.07 -16.95 44.14
C VAL A 10 -13.34 -16.62 43.29
N GLN A 11 -13.79 -17.54 42.44
CA GLN A 11 -15.09 -17.51 41.71
C GLN A 11 -16.28 -17.86 42.67
N PRO A 12 -17.46 -18.37 42.25
CA PRO A 12 -18.56 -17.84 41.43
C PRO A 12 -19.93 -17.84 42.18
N ALA A 13 -21.01 -17.47 41.45
CA ALA A 13 -22.34 -18.14 41.43
C ALA A 13 -23.61 -17.33 41.83
N VAL A 14 -24.54 -17.27 40.85
CA VAL A 14 -26.02 -17.18 40.81
C VAL A 14 -26.84 -16.25 41.74
N GLU A 15 -27.73 -15.45 41.12
CA GLU A 15 -29.17 -15.41 41.48
C GLU A 15 -30.03 -14.76 40.36
N GLU A 16 -31.19 -15.37 40.08
CA GLU A 16 -32.25 -14.89 39.18
C GLU A 16 -33.05 -13.74 39.80
N ALA A 17 -33.53 -12.77 38.98
CA ALA A 17 -34.86 -12.18 39.15
C ALA A 17 -35.30 -11.38 37.90
N LYS A 18 -36.62 -11.37 37.72
CA LYS A 18 -37.44 -10.99 36.57
C LYS A 18 -37.86 -9.49 36.54
N GLU A 19 -38.23 -9.03 35.33
CA GLU A 19 -39.48 -8.30 34.98
C GLU A 19 -39.65 -6.77 35.22
N GLY A 20 -40.32 -6.13 34.24
CA GLY A 20 -40.96 -4.79 34.33
C GLY A 20 -40.26 -3.70 33.51
N ASP A 21 -40.66 -3.37 32.27
CA ASP A 21 -41.85 -2.63 31.82
C ASP A 21 -41.69 -1.09 31.77
N SER A 22 -42.29 -0.54 30.72
CA SER A 22 -42.77 0.84 30.52
C SER A 22 -41.85 1.89 29.84
N VAL A 23 -42.10 1.99 28.53
CA VAL A 23 -42.26 3.19 27.70
C VAL A 23 -42.40 4.51 28.48
N LYS A 24 -41.69 5.56 28.03
CA LYS A 24 -42.25 6.92 27.96
C LYS A 24 -41.49 7.82 26.97
N ASN A 25 -42.21 8.15 25.90
CA ASN A 25 -41.92 9.24 24.98
C ASN A 25 -41.85 10.57 25.75
N GLY A 26 -40.84 11.38 25.47
CA GLY A 26 -40.71 12.75 25.96
C GLY A 26 -40.89 13.75 24.83
N ASP A 27 -42.12 14.23 24.66
CA ASP A 27 -42.45 15.47 23.95
C ASP A 27 -41.99 16.65 24.82
N ILE A 28 -41.15 17.52 24.26
CA ILE A 28 -40.84 18.84 24.85
C ILE A 28 -40.96 19.88 23.73
N SER A 29 -42.18 20.36 23.54
CA SER A 29 -42.46 21.60 22.81
C SER A 29 -42.18 22.82 23.71
N LYS A 30 -41.70 23.94 23.11
CA LYS A 30 -42.07 25.38 23.35
C LYS A 30 -40.90 26.34 23.06
N ALA A 31 -40.90 27.05 21.92
CA ALA A 31 -41.24 28.49 21.70
C ALA A 31 -40.15 29.49 22.15
N ALA A 32 -39.81 30.62 21.52
CA ALA A 32 -40.21 31.34 20.30
C ALA A 32 -39.23 32.55 20.11
N GLU A 33 -39.09 33.03 18.86
CA GLU A 33 -38.72 34.41 18.41
C GLU A 33 -37.28 34.94 18.73
N ASN A 34 -36.55 35.70 17.89
CA ASN A 34 -36.84 36.43 16.64
C ASN A 34 -35.53 36.89 15.95
N SER A 35 -35.69 37.35 14.70
CA SER A 35 -34.90 38.37 13.97
C SER A 35 -33.75 37.95 13.05
N ALA A 36 -33.98 38.33 11.79
CA ALA A 36 -33.15 38.28 10.60
C ALA A 36 -31.80 38.99 10.70
N GLU A 37 -30.79 38.45 10.02
CA GLU A 37 -29.91 39.19 9.09
C GLU A 37 -29.01 38.20 8.32
N ALA A 38 -28.84 38.42 7.01
CA ALA A 38 -27.69 38.07 6.14
C ALA A 38 -27.15 36.61 6.16
N SER A 39 -26.78 35.93 5.08
CA SER A 39 -26.38 36.31 3.73
C SER A 39 -26.23 35.02 2.93
N ASN A 40 -26.31 35.16 1.62
CA ASN A 40 -26.24 34.15 0.56
C ASN A 40 -24.96 33.28 0.56
N GLU A 41 -24.79 32.36 1.53
CA GLU A 41 -23.72 31.33 1.57
C GLU A 41 -24.23 29.91 1.91
N GLY A 42 -25.55 29.74 2.08
CA GLY A 42 -26.14 28.49 2.60
C GLY A 42 -26.25 27.31 1.65
N ASN A 43 -25.82 27.45 0.39
CA ASN A 43 -26.03 26.40 -0.63
C ASN A 43 -24.82 25.47 -0.83
N GLU A 44 -23.59 25.94 -0.54
CA GLU A 44 -22.38 25.12 -0.71
C GLU A 44 -22.12 24.20 0.49
N ASN A 45 -22.31 24.70 1.71
CA ASN A 45 -22.18 23.89 2.94
C ASN A 45 -23.22 22.75 3.02
N ALA A 46 -24.44 22.99 2.53
CA ALA A 46 -25.50 21.98 2.56
C ALA A 46 -25.25 20.81 1.60
N GLU A 47 -24.58 21.05 0.47
CA GLU A 47 -24.19 19.98 -0.46
C GLU A 47 -22.97 19.22 0.08
N GLU A 48 -21.98 19.91 0.66
CA GLU A 48 -20.82 19.27 1.28
C GLU A 48 -21.20 18.39 2.48
N ASP A 49 -22.18 18.80 3.28
CA ASP A 49 -22.70 18.00 4.40
C ASP A 49 -23.48 16.78 3.92
N LYS A 50 -24.29 16.88 2.85
CA LYS A 50 -24.93 15.72 2.22
C LYS A 50 -23.92 14.74 1.65
N GLU A 51 -22.84 15.22 1.05
CA GLU A 51 -21.76 14.37 0.55
C GLU A 51 -21.02 13.66 1.70
N LYS A 52 -20.75 14.36 2.81
CA LYS A 52 -20.17 13.76 4.03
C LYS A 52 -21.11 12.70 4.63
N GLU A 53 -22.40 12.96 4.69
CA GLU A 53 -23.40 11.99 5.16
C GLU A 53 -23.50 10.76 4.23
N ALA A 54 -23.51 10.97 2.91
CA ALA A 54 -23.50 9.89 1.93
C ALA A 54 -22.22 9.05 2.01
N ALA A 55 -21.06 9.70 2.17
CA ALA A 55 -19.77 9.03 2.37
C ALA A 55 -19.75 8.23 3.68
N ALA A 56 -20.23 8.80 4.78
CA ALA A 56 -20.34 8.12 6.07
C ALA A 56 -21.24 6.88 5.97
N THR A 57 -22.40 7.02 5.31
CA THR A 57 -23.33 5.91 5.08
C THR A 57 -22.69 4.81 4.24
N LYS A 58 -21.91 5.16 3.22
CA LYS A 58 -21.16 4.23 2.39
C LYS A 58 -20.11 3.47 3.21
N ILE A 59 -19.34 4.17 4.03
CA ILE A 59 -18.34 3.56 4.92
C ILE A 59 -19.01 2.60 5.92
N GLN A 60 -20.11 3.02 6.55
CA GLN A 60 -20.88 2.19 7.47
C GLN A 60 -21.45 0.93 6.80
N ALA A 61 -22.01 1.07 5.60
CA ALA A 61 -22.53 -0.06 4.82
C ALA A 61 -21.42 -1.05 4.45
N VAL A 62 -20.27 -0.55 3.99
CA VAL A 62 -19.09 -1.39 3.66
C VAL A 62 -18.57 -2.11 4.90
N PHE A 63 -18.47 -1.42 6.04
CA PHE A 63 -17.99 -1.98 7.30
C PHE A 63 -18.93 -3.05 7.86
N ARG A 64 -20.24 -2.79 7.87
CA ARG A 64 -21.25 -3.79 8.25
C ARG A 64 -21.19 -5.02 7.36
N GLY A 65 -21.03 -4.82 6.05
CA GLY A 65 -20.84 -5.92 5.10
C GLY A 65 -19.54 -6.69 5.33
N HIS A 66 -18.44 -5.99 5.64
CA HIS A 66 -17.17 -6.62 5.96
C HIS A 66 -17.25 -7.46 7.24
N HIS A 67 -17.93 -6.97 8.28
CA HIS A 67 -18.18 -7.73 9.50
C HIS A 67 -19.03 -8.99 9.26
N ALA A 68 -20.11 -8.88 8.50
CA ALA A 68 -20.92 -10.04 8.12
C ALA A 68 -20.09 -11.08 7.35
N ARG A 69 -19.32 -10.64 6.33
CA ARG A 69 -18.43 -11.53 5.56
C ARG A 69 -17.31 -12.12 6.40
N LYS A 70 -16.76 -11.39 7.37
CA LYS A 70 -15.72 -11.88 8.28
C LYS A 70 -16.28 -12.92 9.25
N SER A 71 -17.47 -12.69 9.80
CA SER A 71 -18.17 -13.65 10.64
C SER A 71 -18.49 -14.94 9.87
N LEU A 72 -18.98 -14.82 8.63
CA LEU A 72 -19.25 -15.95 7.76
C LEU A 72 -17.99 -16.71 7.35
N ARG A 73 -16.87 -16.01 7.08
CA ARG A 73 -15.59 -16.66 6.82
C ARG A 73 -15.06 -17.41 8.04
N VAL A 74 -15.17 -16.82 9.24
CA VAL A 74 -14.77 -17.47 10.49
C VAL A 74 -15.67 -18.68 10.76
N SER A 75 -16.98 -18.58 10.51
CA SER A 75 -17.87 -19.73 10.59
C SER A 75 -17.63 -20.73 9.46
N GLU A 76 -17.24 -20.37 8.24
CA GLU A 76 -16.84 -21.37 7.22
C GLU A 76 -15.57 -22.10 7.66
N THR A 77 -14.62 -21.40 8.27
CA THR A 77 -13.40 -22.03 8.81
C THR A 77 -13.66 -22.85 10.08
N ALA A 78 -14.69 -22.53 10.88
CA ALA A 78 -15.04 -23.24 12.12
C ALA A 78 -16.16 -24.29 11.95
N SER A 79 -17.08 -24.11 11.01
CA SER A 79 -18.13 -25.06 10.63
C SER A 79 -17.61 -26.17 9.71
N LYS A 80 -16.38 -26.04 9.17
CA LYS A 80 -15.62 -27.22 8.74
C LYS A 80 -15.38 -28.21 9.88
N GLU A 81 -15.44 -27.77 11.14
CA GLU A 81 -15.24 -28.64 12.32
C GLU A 81 -16.55 -28.97 13.07
N ALA A 82 -17.72 -28.42 12.68
CA ALA A 82 -18.96 -28.63 13.43
C ALA A 82 -20.24 -28.61 12.57
N LYS A 83 -20.73 -29.83 12.27
CA LYS A 83 -22.10 -30.26 11.88
C LYS A 83 -22.49 -30.28 10.39
N THR A 84 -22.35 -31.46 9.79
CA THR A 84 -23.48 -32.32 9.36
C THR A 84 -23.01 -33.78 9.38
N ASP A 85 -23.78 -34.69 9.97
CA ASP A 85 -23.57 -36.15 10.02
C ASP A 85 -23.81 -36.82 8.64
N GLU A 86 -23.42 -36.12 7.57
CA GLU A 86 -23.10 -36.67 6.26
C GLU A 86 -21.70 -36.15 6.03
N GLU A 87 -20.70 -36.98 6.35
CA GLU A 87 -19.31 -36.72 6.02
C GLU A 87 -19.26 -36.11 4.62
N PRO A 88 -18.66 -34.93 4.39
CA PRO A 88 -18.14 -34.62 3.07
C PRO A 88 -16.98 -35.59 2.88
N SER A 89 -17.29 -36.85 2.58
CA SER A 89 -16.31 -37.87 2.29
C SER A 89 -15.42 -37.25 1.24
N GLU A 90 -14.12 -37.14 1.52
CA GLU A 90 -13.18 -36.70 0.50
C GLU A 90 -13.50 -37.51 -0.75
N PRO A 91 -13.75 -36.84 -1.89
CA PRO A 91 -14.17 -37.54 -3.09
C PRO A 91 -13.12 -38.60 -3.35
N THR A 92 -13.58 -39.85 -3.37
CA THR A 92 -12.69 -40.99 -3.52
C THR A 92 -11.90 -40.82 -4.81
N GLN A 93 -10.67 -41.32 -4.83
CA GLN A 93 -9.79 -41.20 -6.01
C GLN A 93 -10.49 -41.67 -7.30
N GLU A 94 -11.35 -42.69 -7.18
CA GLU A 94 -12.16 -43.23 -8.26
C GLU A 94 -13.20 -42.22 -8.78
N GLN A 95 -13.92 -41.52 -7.90
CA GLN A 95 -14.87 -40.47 -8.28
C GLN A 95 -14.16 -39.29 -8.98
N LEU A 96 -12.97 -38.90 -8.50
CA LEU A 96 -12.17 -37.87 -9.16
C LEU A 96 -11.64 -38.31 -10.52
N GLN A 97 -11.23 -39.57 -10.68
CA GLN A 97 -10.80 -40.08 -11.98
C GLN A 97 -11.95 -40.27 -12.96
N GLU A 98 -13.17 -40.44 -12.44
CA GLU A 98 -14.37 -40.50 -13.25
C GLU A 98 -14.78 -39.11 -13.78
N GLU A 99 -14.64 -38.06 -12.95
CA GLU A 99 -14.85 -36.66 -13.37
C GLU A 99 -13.71 -36.09 -14.21
N PHE A 100 -12.45 -36.41 -13.89
CA PHE A 100 -11.24 -35.90 -14.55
C PHE A 100 -10.60 -36.99 -15.43
N ARG A 101 -11.35 -37.45 -16.43
CA ARG A 101 -10.87 -38.49 -17.36
C ARG A 101 -9.70 -37.97 -18.19
N ALA A 102 -8.60 -38.71 -18.21
CA ALA A 102 -7.43 -38.37 -19.03
C ALA A 102 -7.73 -38.44 -20.54
N ASP A 103 -8.75 -39.20 -20.93
CA ASP A 103 -9.19 -39.34 -22.32
C ASP A 103 -10.16 -38.22 -22.75
N ASP A 104 -10.60 -37.37 -21.82
CA ASP A 104 -11.42 -36.21 -22.13
C ASP A 104 -10.55 -35.11 -22.75
N GLN A 105 -10.71 -34.96 -24.07
CA GLN A 105 -9.99 -33.98 -24.86
C GLN A 105 -10.30 -32.54 -24.45
N GLU A 106 -11.55 -32.22 -24.09
CA GLU A 106 -11.95 -30.88 -23.68
C GLU A 106 -11.30 -30.49 -22.36
N LEU A 107 -11.29 -31.41 -21.39
CA LEU A 107 -10.62 -31.24 -20.11
C LEU A 107 -9.11 -31.02 -20.30
N CYS A 108 -8.47 -31.86 -21.12
CA CYS A 108 -7.05 -31.74 -21.42
C CYS A 108 -6.69 -30.40 -22.08
N ASP A 109 -7.52 -29.94 -23.02
CA ASP A 109 -7.27 -28.67 -23.73
C ASP A 109 -7.54 -27.45 -22.84
N ALA A 110 -8.55 -27.52 -21.96
CA ALA A 110 -8.78 -26.52 -20.91
C ALA A 110 -7.59 -26.45 -19.95
N ALA A 111 -7.10 -27.59 -19.46
CA ALA A 111 -5.93 -27.66 -18.57
C ALA A 111 -4.69 -27.07 -19.24
N LYS A 112 -4.40 -27.44 -20.50
CA LYS A 112 -3.29 -26.86 -21.28
C LYS A 112 -3.43 -25.35 -21.43
N LYS A 113 -4.64 -24.83 -21.66
CA LYS A 113 -4.91 -23.39 -21.78
C LYS A 113 -4.65 -22.66 -20.46
N ILE A 114 -5.09 -23.22 -19.33
CA ILE A 114 -4.82 -22.65 -17.99
C ILE A 114 -3.31 -22.63 -17.72
N GLN A 115 -2.61 -23.74 -17.98
CA GLN A 115 -1.15 -23.81 -17.80
C GLN A 115 -0.41 -22.81 -18.68
N ALA A 116 -0.79 -22.71 -19.96
CA ALA A 116 -0.17 -21.78 -20.91
C ALA A 116 -0.39 -20.32 -20.50
N THR A 117 -1.61 -19.96 -20.10
CA THR A 117 -1.95 -18.61 -19.63
C THR A 117 -1.21 -18.26 -18.34
N PHE A 118 -1.12 -19.19 -17.39
CA PHE A 118 -0.38 -19.00 -16.14
C PHE A 118 1.12 -18.82 -16.38
N ARG A 119 1.74 -19.70 -17.18
CA ARG A 119 3.15 -19.57 -17.57
C ARG A 119 3.41 -18.21 -18.23
N GLY A 120 2.52 -17.79 -19.13
CA GLY A 120 2.59 -16.46 -19.75
C GLY A 120 2.42 -15.32 -18.76
N HIS A 121 1.53 -15.44 -17.79
CA HIS A 121 1.33 -14.44 -16.73
C HIS A 121 2.58 -14.29 -15.85
N MET A 122 3.21 -15.39 -15.45
CA MET A 122 4.43 -15.35 -14.63
C MET A 122 5.56 -14.63 -15.36
N SER A 123 5.81 -14.97 -16.64
CA SER A 123 6.81 -14.30 -17.46
C SER A 123 6.53 -12.80 -17.64
N ARG A 124 5.26 -12.42 -17.90
CA ARG A 124 4.88 -11.01 -18.00
C ARG A 124 4.99 -10.26 -16.68
N LYS A 125 4.70 -10.91 -15.55
CA LYS A 125 4.83 -10.32 -14.21
C LYS A 125 6.29 -9.98 -13.93
N GLU A 126 7.21 -10.91 -14.19
CA GLU A 126 8.65 -10.66 -14.05
C GLU A 126 9.12 -9.52 -14.97
N ALA A 127 8.74 -9.54 -16.24
CA ALA A 127 9.08 -8.49 -17.20
C ALA A 127 8.52 -7.12 -16.80
N THR A 128 7.28 -7.04 -16.31
CA THR A 128 6.69 -5.78 -15.84
C THR A 128 7.34 -5.28 -14.56
N THR A 129 7.75 -6.14 -13.64
CA THR A 129 8.53 -5.73 -12.46
C THR A 129 9.92 -5.21 -12.85
N ALA A 130 10.60 -5.87 -13.78
CA ALA A 130 11.89 -5.42 -14.30
C ALA A 130 11.76 -4.08 -15.05
N ALA A 131 10.73 -3.92 -15.88
CA ALA A 131 10.45 -2.68 -16.59
C ALA A 131 10.16 -1.51 -15.64
N LYS A 132 9.36 -1.73 -14.58
CA LYS A 132 9.11 -0.72 -13.55
C LYS A 132 10.40 -0.33 -12.82
N SER A 133 11.24 -1.31 -12.49
CA SER A 133 12.54 -1.03 -11.86
C SER A 133 13.45 -0.21 -12.78
N ALA A 134 13.49 -0.53 -14.08
CA ALA A 134 14.26 0.23 -15.06
C ALA A 134 13.72 1.66 -15.22
N MET A 135 12.40 1.84 -15.30
CA MET A 135 11.76 3.16 -15.33
C MET A 135 12.14 4.00 -14.11
N ASN A 136 12.05 3.45 -12.90
CA ASN A 136 12.45 4.16 -11.68
C ASN A 136 13.93 4.59 -11.68
N MET A 137 14.84 3.75 -12.22
CA MET A 137 16.24 4.12 -12.34
C MET A 137 16.46 5.26 -13.34
N VAL A 138 15.76 5.23 -14.47
CA VAL A 138 15.81 6.30 -15.47
C VAL A 138 15.26 7.59 -14.86
N GLU A 139 14.11 7.54 -14.20
CA GLU A 139 13.48 8.70 -13.56
C GLU A 139 14.37 9.31 -12.45
N SER A 140 15.03 8.47 -11.64
CA SER A 140 16.01 8.95 -10.67
C SER A 140 17.25 9.57 -11.32
N ALA A 141 17.72 9.00 -12.44
CA ALA A 141 18.86 9.53 -13.17
C ALA A 141 18.52 10.87 -13.85
N THR A 142 17.32 10.99 -14.44
CA THR A 142 16.86 12.24 -15.05
C THR A 142 16.67 13.32 -14.00
N ALA A 143 16.05 13.00 -12.85
CA ALA A 143 15.90 13.96 -11.75
C ALA A 143 17.27 14.48 -11.24
N LYS A 144 18.27 13.59 -11.12
CA LYS A 144 19.64 14.00 -10.75
C LYS A 144 20.34 14.84 -11.81
N ILE A 145 20.01 14.66 -13.09
CA ILE A 145 20.56 15.49 -14.16
C ILE A 145 19.89 16.87 -14.12
N GLU A 146 18.56 16.91 -14.01
CA GLU A 146 17.80 18.17 -13.87
C GLU A 146 18.28 18.97 -12.67
N GLU A 147 18.40 18.35 -11.48
CA GLU A 147 18.91 19.01 -10.27
C GLU A 147 20.31 19.64 -10.51
N LYS A 148 21.22 18.91 -11.14
CA LYS A 148 22.56 19.43 -11.45
C LYS A 148 22.56 20.51 -12.52
N MET A 149 21.63 20.45 -13.47
CA MET A 149 21.51 21.49 -14.49
C MET A 149 20.94 22.77 -13.89
N ASP A 150 19.96 22.66 -12.99
CA ASP A 150 19.39 23.80 -12.28
C ASP A 150 20.42 24.44 -11.34
N ASP A 151 21.18 23.63 -10.60
CA ASP A 151 22.27 24.11 -9.72
C ASP A 151 23.36 24.83 -10.53
N ALA A 152 23.78 24.24 -11.66
CA ALA A 152 24.74 24.87 -12.58
C ALA A 152 24.17 26.16 -13.22
N ALA A 153 22.87 26.20 -13.54
CA ALA A 153 22.23 27.39 -14.08
C ALA A 153 22.18 28.51 -13.03
N GLN A 154 21.93 28.17 -11.77
CA GLN A 154 21.92 29.11 -10.65
C GLN A 154 23.32 29.65 -10.33
N GLU A 155 24.36 28.80 -10.35
CA GLU A 155 25.75 29.24 -10.17
C GLU A 155 26.25 30.15 -11.32
N LEU A 156 25.73 29.96 -12.53
CA LEU A 156 26.09 30.76 -13.71
C LEU A 156 25.22 32.02 -13.86
N GLU A 157 24.26 32.25 -12.97
CA GLU A 157 23.39 33.42 -13.03
C GLU A 157 24.21 34.72 -12.89
N GLY A 158 24.15 35.57 -13.92
CA GLY A 158 24.89 36.83 -13.96
C GLY A 158 26.33 36.75 -14.49
N ILE A 159 26.80 35.56 -14.93
CA ILE A 159 28.10 35.39 -15.60
C ILE A 159 27.91 35.44 -17.13
N ASP A 160 28.67 36.31 -17.81
CA ASP A 160 28.68 36.35 -19.27
C ASP A 160 29.52 35.21 -19.86
N LEU A 161 28.85 34.15 -20.31
CA LEU A 161 29.50 33.01 -20.95
C LEU A 161 30.12 33.34 -22.31
N ALA A 162 29.84 34.50 -22.92
CA ALA A 162 30.47 34.92 -24.16
C ALA A 162 31.80 35.69 -23.94
N ASP A 163 32.16 36.02 -22.69
CA ASP A 163 33.36 36.79 -22.38
C ASP A 163 34.63 36.01 -22.78
N PRO A 164 35.45 36.53 -23.72
CA PRO A 164 36.69 35.88 -24.14
C PRO A 164 37.72 35.74 -23.01
N ASP A 165 37.72 36.61 -22.00
CA ASP A 165 38.68 36.53 -20.89
C ASP A 165 38.27 35.46 -19.86
N LEU A 166 36.96 35.30 -19.62
CA LEU A 166 36.41 34.16 -18.88
C LEU A 166 36.81 32.82 -19.53
N HIS A 167 36.68 32.69 -20.85
CA HIS A 167 37.08 31.49 -21.58
C HIS A 167 38.58 31.17 -21.45
N LYS A 168 39.45 32.19 -21.54
CA LYS A 168 40.91 32.00 -21.35
C LYS A 168 41.23 31.52 -19.93
N ALA A 169 40.59 32.10 -18.93
CA ALA A 169 40.76 31.71 -17.53
C ALA A 169 40.29 30.26 -17.28
N ALA A 170 39.09 29.92 -17.76
CA ALA A 170 38.54 28.57 -17.66
C ALA A 170 39.46 27.53 -18.31
N THR A 171 39.96 27.82 -19.52
CA THR A 171 40.90 26.94 -20.23
C THR A 171 42.17 26.68 -19.43
N LYS A 172 42.73 27.72 -18.79
CA LYS A 172 43.93 27.59 -17.95
C LYS A 172 43.67 26.75 -16.70
N ILE A 173 42.52 26.92 -16.06
CA ILE A 173 42.10 26.14 -14.89
C ILE A 173 41.92 24.66 -15.29
N GLN A 174 41.22 24.39 -16.39
CA GLN A 174 40.99 23.03 -16.90
C GLN A 174 42.31 22.32 -17.25
N ALA A 175 43.24 22.99 -17.93
CA ALA A 175 44.54 22.43 -18.28
C ALA A 175 45.37 22.10 -17.02
N SER A 176 45.37 23.00 -16.03
CA SER A 176 46.04 22.80 -14.75
C SER A 176 45.45 21.61 -13.99
N PHE A 177 44.12 21.53 -13.89
CA PHE A 177 43.42 20.47 -13.19
C PHE A 177 43.64 19.10 -13.84
N ARG A 178 43.56 19.02 -15.18
CA ARG A 178 43.82 17.77 -15.90
C ARG A 178 45.26 17.32 -15.72
N GLY A 179 46.21 18.24 -15.72
CA GLY A 179 47.62 17.96 -15.37
C GLY A 179 47.78 17.47 -13.92
N HIS A 180 47.09 18.09 -12.97
CA HIS A 180 47.10 17.68 -11.56
C HIS A 180 46.53 16.26 -11.37
N LYS A 181 45.39 15.94 -11.98
CA LYS A 181 44.78 14.59 -11.96
C LYS A 181 45.74 13.50 -12.42
N VAL A 182 46.39 13.69 -13.57
CA VAL A 182 47.37 12.73 -14.11
C VAL A 182 48.55 12.57 -13.16
N ARG A 183 49.11 13.67 -12.64
CA ARG A 183 50.22 13.62 -11.69
C ARG A 183 49.83 12.94 -10.37
N GLN A 184 48.59 13.13 -9.91
CA GLN A 184 48.05 12.48 -8.73
C GLN A 184 47.96 10.97 -8.93
N GLU A 185 47.38 10.52 -10.06
CA GLU A 185 47.27 9.10 -10.40
C GLU A 185 48.66 8.43 -10.53
N VAL A 186 49.61 9.09 -11.19
CA VAL A 186 50.99 8.61 -11.33
C VAL A 186 51.71 8.56 -9.98
N ASN A 187 51.59 9.60 -9.13
CA ASN A 187 52.20 9.59 -7.80
C ASN A 187 51.65 8.46 -6.91
N ILE A 188 50.35 8.19 -6.98
CA ILE A 188 49.71 7.10 -6.23
C ILE A 188 50.30 5.75 -6.68
N HIS A 189 50.39 5.50 -8.00
CA HIS A 189 50.97 4.26 -8.50
C HIS A 189 52.47 4.10 -8.16
N THR A 190 53.26 5.17 -8.23
CA THR A 190 54.67 5.10 -7.81
C THR A 190 54.85 4.86 -6.30
N ALA A 191 53.92 5.29 -5.46
CA ALA A 191 53.97 5.05 -4.01
C ALA A 191 53.59 3.61 -3.63
N ASP A 192 52.77 2.95 -4.44
CA ASP A 192 52.38 1.54 -4.26
C ASP A 192 53.46 0.57 -4.76
N ASP A 193 54.17 0.91 -5.84
CA ASP A 193 55.28 0.09 -6.38
C ASP A 193 56.56 0.13 -5.51
N ILE A 194 56.78 1.21 -4.75
CA ILE A 194 57.95 1.34 -3.83
C ILE A 194 57.75 0.54 -2.52
N LYS A 195 56.52 0.10 -2.22
CA LYS A 195 56.18 -0.65 -1.00
C LYS A 195 56.14 -2.17 -1.17
N LYS A 196 56.54 -2.69 -2.33
CA LYS A 196 56.58 -4.13 -2.64
C LYS A 196 58.02 -4.63 -2.75
#